data_AF-A0A370HTH8-F1
#
_entry.id   AF-A0A370HTH8-F1
#
_cell.length_a   1.000
_cell.length_b   1.000
_cell.length_c   1.000
_cell.angle_alpha   90.00
_cell.angle_beta   90.00
_cell.angle_gamma   90.00
#
_symmetry.space_group_name_H-M   'P 1'
#
loop_
_entity.id
_entity.type
_entity.pdbx_description
1 polymer ?
#
loop_
_entity_poly.entity_id
_entity_poly.type
_entity_poly.pdbx_seq_one_letter_code
_entity_poly.pdbx_strand_id
1 'polypeptide(L)'
;MITDVTILLLAPVAGFFTALWLLLLWLGDGATEEQVHDEFALPDEMSIGQGGADPPFVPMPDHLRTREEMVAWMTKELPGHLQAYGE
;
A
#
# COMPACT_ATOMS: atom_id res chain seq x y z
N MET A 1 2.67 25.20 -43.58
CA MET A 1 4.03 24.59 -43.62
C MET A 1 4.87 25.03 -42.44
N ILE A 2 5.12 26.33 -42.23
CA ILE A 2 5.94 26.80 -41.08
C ILE A 2 5.33 26.43 -39.73
N THR A 3 4.02 26.65 -39.56
CA THR A 3 3.28 26.30 -38.33
C THR A 3 3.35 24.81 -38.00
N ASP A 4 3.27 23.94 -39.01
CA ASP A 4 3.43 22.48 -38.86
C ASP A 4 4.81 22.12 -38.32
N VAL A 5 5.86 22.72 -38.88
CA VAL A 5 7.25 22.49 -38.43
C VAL A 5 7.45 23.03 -37.01
N THR A 6 6.86 24.17 -36.68
CA THR A 6 6.90 24.73 -35.32
C THR A 6 6.21 23.81 -34.32
N ILE A 7 5.02 23.29 -34.64
CA ILE A 7 4.29 22.37 -33.76
C ILE A 7 5.04 21.04 -33.60
N LEU A 8 5.61 20.52 -34.69
CA LEU A 8 6.43 19.30 -34.67
C LEU A 8 7.66 19.43 -33.76
N LEU A 9 8.25 20.62 -33.66
CA LEU A 9 9.37 20.90 -32.76
C LEU A 9 8.91 21.20 -31.32
N LEU A 10 7.79 21.89 -31.14
CA LEU A 10 7.33 22.33 -29.82
C LEU A 10 6.68 21.19 -29.03
N ALA A 11 5.98 20.28 -29.71
CA ALA A 11 5.31 19.14 -29.09
C ALA A 11 6.25 18.21 -28.29
N PRO A 12 7.39 17.72 -28.83
CA PRO A 12 8.30 16.87 -28.06
C PRO A 12 9.01 17.63 -26.95
N VAL A 13 9.30 18.91 -27.15
CA VAL A 13 9.91 19.78 -26.13
C VAL A 13 8.96 19.94 -24.94
N ALA A 14 7.70 20.30 -25.21
CA ALA A 14 6.67 20.39 -24.18
C ALA A 14 6.44 19.05 -23.48
N GLY A 15 6.38 17.94 -24.24
CA GLY A 15 6.25 16.60 -23.68
C GLY A 15 7.40 16.22 -22.74
N PHE A 16 8.63 16.54 -23.12
CA PHE A 16 9.82 16.30 -22.29
C PHE A 16 9.75 17.07 -20.97
N PHE A 17 9.39 18.34 -21.00
CA PHE A 17 9.25 19.14 -19.78
C PHE A 17 8.09 18.65 -18.90
N THR A 18 6.96 18.24 -19.48
CA THR A 18 5.84 17.64 -18.73
C THR A 18 6.26 16.34 -18.06
N ALA A 19 6.97 15.46 -18.77
CA ALA A 19 7.47 14.21 -18.20
C ALA A 19 8.49 14.45 -17.07
N LEU A 20 9.39 15.42 -17.26
CA LEU A 20 10.36 15.81 -16.23
C LEU A 20 9.66 16.38 -14.99
N TRP A 21 8.62 17.20 -15.19
CA TRP A 21 7.84 17.77 -14.09
C TRP A 21 7.06 16.70 -13.31
N LEU A 22 6.43 15.75 -14.02
CA LEU A 22 5.78 14.60 -13.38
C LEU A 22 6.78 13.72 -12.60
N LEU A 23 7.99 13.54 -13.12
CA LEU A 23 9.04 12.81 -12.41
C LEU A 23 9.45 13.53 -11.11
N LEU A 24 9.56 14.85 -11.14
CA LEU A 24 9.87 15.65 -9.94
C LEU A 24 8.75 15.61 -8.90
N LEU A 25 7.48 15.69 -9.34
CA LEU A 25 6.33 15.50 -8.44
C LEU A 25 6.32 14.10 -7.83
N TRP A 26 6.55 13.08 -8.65
CA TRP A 26 6.62 11.70 -8.17
C TRP A 26 7.75 11.47 -7.17
N LEU A 27 8.91 12.10 -7.36
CA LEU A 27 10.03 12.02 -6.43
C LEU A 27 9.78 12.84 -5.14
N GLY A 28 9.01 13.92 -5.23
CA GLY A 28 8.66 14.79 -4.11
C GLY A 28 7.55 14.25 -3.21
N ASP A 29 6.62 13.46 -3.76
CA ASP A 29 5.49 12.84 -3.05
C ASP A 29 5.93 11.85 -1.94
N GLY A 30 7.17 11.35 -2.01
CA GLY A 30 7.76 10.53 -0.95
C GLY A 30 8.50 11.32 0.16
N ALA A 31 8.65 12.64 0.03
CA ALA A 31 9.53 13.45 0.88
C ALA A 31 8.80 14.44 1.80
N THR A 32 7.50 14.62 1.62
CA THR A 32 6.66 15.42 2.53
C THR A 32 5.74 14.48 3.28
N GLU A 33 6.06 14.20 4.54
CA GLU A 33 5.06 13.82 5.54
C GLU A 33 4.04 14.95 5.61
N GLU A 34 3.01 14.87 4.77
CA GLU A 34 1.84 15.71 4.89
C GLU A 34 1.05 15.16 6.07
N GLN A 35 1.11 15.85 7.21
CA GLN A 35 0.12 15.71 8.27
C GLN A 35 -1.23 16.13 7.69
N VAL A 36 -1.87 15.21 6.99
CA VAL A 36 -3.27 15.33 6.60
C VAL A 36 -4.07 15.29 7.90
N HIS A 37 -4.55 16.45 8.32
CA HIS A 37 -5.59 16.54 9.34
C HIS A 37 -6.86 15.92 8.73
N ASP A 38 -7.06 14.64 8.98
CA ASP A 38 -8.16 13.87 8.44
C ASP A 38 -9.40 14.03 9.35
N GLU A 39 -10.35 14.85 8.91
CA GLU A 39 -11.70 14.92 9.50
C GLU A 39 -12.53 13.65 9.16
N PHE A 40 -11.94 12.71 8.43
CA PHE A 40 -12.47 11.38 8.14
C PHE A 40 -11.52 10.26 8.58
N ALA A 41 -10.86 10.42 9.73
CA ALA A 41 -10.11 9.33 10.36
C ALA A 41 -11.01 8.09 10.56
N LEU A 42 -10.90 7.15 9.63
CA LEU A 42 -11.28 5.76 9.84
C LEU A 42 -10.53 5.26 11.08
N PRO A 43 -11.16 4.46 11.96
CA PRO A 43 -10.48 3.96 13.15
C PRO A 43 -9.18 3.27 12.74
N ASP A 44 -8.10 3.71 13.39
CA ASP A 44 -6.67 3.49 13.13
C ASP A 44 -6.22 2.01 13.19
N GLU A 45 -7.16 1.07 13.19
CA GLU A 45 -6.92 -0.36 13.36
C GLU A 45 -6.79 -1.12 12.03
N MET A 46 -6.89 -0.43 10.89
CA MET A 46 -6.77 -1.03 9.55
C MET A 46 -5.57 -0.53 8.74
N SER A 47 -4.55 0.05 9.39
CA SER A 47 -3.25 0.27 8.77
C SER A 47 -2.48 -1.05 8.69
N ILE A 48 -2.79 -1.85 7.67
CA ILE A 48 -1.94 -2.98 7.29
C ILE A 48 -0.66 -2.38 6.70
N GLY A 49 0.34 -2.21 7.57
CA GLY A 49 1.75 -2.27 7.23
C GLY A 49 2.30 -1.13 6.40
N GLN A 50 2.39 0.08 6.96
CA GLN A 50 3.41 1.03 6.50
C GLN A 50 3.72 2.06 7.60
N GLY A 51 4.60 1.72 8.54
CA GLY A 51 5.03 2.69 9.54
C GLY A 51 5.76 2.08 10.74
N GLY A 52 7.09 1.92 10.63
CA GLY A 52 8.00 2.14 11.76
C GLY A 52 7.95 1.24 13.00
N ALA A 53 7.21 0.13 13.03
CA ALA A 53 7.33 -0.88 14.08
C ALA A 53 7.39 -2.26 13.44
N ASP A 54 8.48 -2.99 13.69
CA ASP A 54 8.42 -4.44 13.58
C ASP A 54 7.13 -4.89 14.29
N PRO A 55 6.21 -5.62 13.62
CA PRO A 55 5.05 -6.15 14.31
C PRO A 55 5.57 -6.92 15.53
N PRO A 56 4.98 -6.76 16.73
CA PRO A 56 5.42 -7.53 17.88
C PRO A 56 5.44 -8.99 17.44
N PHE A 57 6.62 -9.62 17.49
CA PHE A 57 6.77 -10.99 17.04
C PHE A 57 5.80 -11.83 17.87
N VAL A 58 4.66 -12.18 17.29
CA VAL A 58 3.71 -13.11 17.88
C VAL A 58 4.35 -14.47 17.65
N PRO A 59 4.90 -15.12 18.70
CA PRO A 59 5.49 -16.44 18.52
C PRO A 59 4.42 -17.35 17.96
N MET A 60 4.77 -18.09 16.91
CA MET A 60 3.89 -19.11 16.36
C MET A 60 3.43 -20.02 17.51
N PRO A 61 2.11 -20.18 17.74
CA PRO A 61 1.61 -21.07 18.78
C PRO A 61 2.23 -22.45 18.64
N ASP A 62 2.52 -23.12 19.77
CA ASP A 62 3.26 -24.39 19.76
C ASP A 62 2.61 -25.46 18.88
N HIS A 63 1.28 -25.43 18.74
CA HIS A 63 0.48 -26.32 17.90
C HIS A 63 0.32 -25.86 16.44
N LEU A 64 0.94 -24.76 16.03
CA LEU A 64 0.97 -24.26 14.63
C LEU A 64 2.39 -24.18 14.09
N ARG A 65 3.35 -24.76 14.81
CA ARG A 65 4.77 -24.66 14.50
C ARG A 65 5.13 -25.37 13.20
N THR A 66 4.44 -26.45 12.87
CA THR A 66 4.65 -27.18 11.62
C THR A 66 3.58 -26.86 10.57
N ARG A 67 3.95 -27.00 9.30
CA ARG A 67 3.03 -26.79 8.17
C ARG A 67 1.81 -27.71 8.24
N GLU A 68 2.00 -28.94 8.69
CA GLU A 68 0.92 -29.95 8.78
C GLU A 68 -0.08 -29.59 9.87
N GLU A 69 0.39 -29.14 11.03
CA GLU A 69 -0.46 -28.69 12.12
C GLU A 69 -1.21 -27.39 11.77
N MET A 70 -0.55 -26.46 11.07
CA MET A 70 -1.20 -25.25 10.55
C MET A 70 -2.35 -25.58 9.60
N VAL A 71 -2.14 -26.52 8.67
CA VAL A 71 -3.19 -26.96 7.73
C VAL A 71 -4.31 -27.70 8.47
N ALA A 72 -3.97 -28.55 9.45
CA ALA A 72 -4.96 -29.25 10.26
C ALA A 72 -5.85 -28.27 11.05
N TRP A 73 -5.25 -27.25 11.66
CA TRP A 73 -5.97 -26.22 12.42
C TRP A 73 -6.88 -25.38 11.52
N MET A 74 -6.37 -24.87 10.38
CA MET A 74 -7.16 -24.08 9.42
C MET A 74 -8.37 -24.85 8.86
N THR A 75 -8.24 -26.17 8.72
CA THR A 75 -9.29 -27.00 8.10
C THR A 75 -10.29 -27.56 9.10
N LYS A 76 -9.89 -27.76 10.36
CA LYS A 76 -10.74 -28.41 11.38
C LYS A 76 -11.25 -27.47 12.46
N GLU A 77 -10.41 -26.56 12.92
CA GLU A 77 -10.70 -25.75 14.12
C GLU A 77 -11.16 -24.34 13.77
N LEU A 78 -10.53 -23.71 12.76
CA LEU A 78 -10.87 -22.35 12.32
C LEU A 78 -12.36 -22.17 11.94
N PRO A 79 -13.03 -23.10 11.23
CA PRO A 79 -14.46 -22.96 10.93
C PRO A 79 -15.35 -22.91 12.17
N GLY A 80 -14.98 -23.60 13.26
CA GLY A 80 -15.71 -23.59 14.52
C GLY A 80 -15.48 -22.30 15.31
N HIS A 81 -14.27 -21.74 15.27
CA HIS A 81 -13.98 -20.45 15.91
C HIS A 81 -14.73 -19.30 15.24
N LEU A 82 -14.87 -19.31 13.91
CA LEU A 82 -15.63 -18.28 13.20
C LEU A 82 -17.13 -18.29 13.55
N GLN A 83 -17.70 -19.45 13.87
CA GLN A 83 -19.09 -19.54 14.36
C GLN A 83 -19.25 -18.98 15.77
N ALA A 84 -18.24 -19.10 16.63
CA ALA A 84 -18.29 -18.65 18.01
C ALA A 84 -18.19 -17.12 18.20
N TYR A 85 -17.69 -16.39 17.19
CA TYR A 85 -17.63 -14.92 17.18
C TYR A 85 -18.77 -14.26 16.37
N GLY A 86 -19.68 -15.07 15.83
CA GLY A 86 -20.83 -14.62 15.03
C GLY A 86 -22.14 -14.47 15.81
N GLU A 87 -22.11 -14.57 17.15
CA GLU A 87 -23.25 -14.30 18.05
C GLU A 87 -23.02 -13.05 18.91
#